data_AF-A0A1G4MAP2-F1
#
_entry.id   AF-A0A1G4MAP2-F1
#
_cell.length_a   1.000
_cell.length_b   1.000
_cell.length_c   1.000
_cell.angle_alpha   90.00
_cell.angle_beta   90.00
_cell.angle_gamma   90.00
#
_symmetry.space_group_name_H-M   'P 1'
#
loop_
_entity.id
_entity.type
_entity.pdbx_description
1 polymer ?
#
loop_
_entity_poly.entity_id
_entity_poly.type
_entity_poly.pdbx_seq_one_letter_code
_entity_poly.pdbx_strand_id
1 'polypeptide(L)'
;MNISFDNVYLANATESVLSQWHSSVEISGQIISQEEIKQPVYSYILPPIQRQMKVRHLDEESLMNQILLGFKRCEGFWQDLNYQVTFDVDKTTITLNLSCMIFTQMKVKTLLEQPLSLQRHRPQTLRTVESVDITANFLIRDGENDEGWSSILNQSNEYLISLFVSQLEFQYPLVFSRDCRKRFLQQEKSLGPISYALTNSSSLIPNLIKIISDDNTATTSYQIVKLLGDSSKLKRMRNNVNKPIPFEILRHF
;
A
#
# COMPACT_ATOMS: atom_id res chain seq x y z
N MET A 1 2.96 -0.90 -17.07
CA MET A 1 3.34 0.51 -16.88
C MET A 1 4.15 0.58 -15.61
N ASN A 2 5.32 1.19 -15.63
CA ASN A 2 6.12 1.38 -14.43
C ASN A 2 6.07 2.87 -14.04
N ILE A 3 5.66 3.17 -12.81
CA ILE A 3 5.63 4.51 -12.23
C ILE A 3 6.76 4.57 -11.20
N SER A 4 7.77 5.37 -11.49
CA SER A 4 8.92 5.58 -10.61
C SER A 4 8.71 6.85 -9.80
N PHE A 5 9.11 6.82 -8.52
CA PHE A 5 9.10 7.97 -7.63
C PHE A 5 10.49 8.58 -7.54
N ASP A 6 10.53 9.87 -7.20
CA ASP A 6 11.79 10.58 -6.99
C ASP A 6 12.60 9.95 -5.85
N ASN A 7 13.93 9.97 -6.01
CA ASN A 7 14.82 9.44 -4.99
C ASN A 7 14.71 10.26 -3.71
N VAL A 8 14.70 9.56 -2.57
CA VAL A 8 14.70 10.17 -1.24
C VAL A 8 16.03 9.87 -0.56
N TYR A 9 16.62 10.90 0.04
CA TYR A 9 17.86 10.78 0.79
C TYR A 9 17.58 11.08 2.25
N LEU A 10 17.99 10.18 3.14
CA LEU A 10 17.85 10.36 4.59
C LEU A 10 19.23 10.30 5.25
N ALA A 11 19.38 11.04 6.35
CA ALA A 11 20.55 11.06 7.18
C ALA A 11 20.13 10.99 8.65
N ASN A 12 20.92 10.34 9.49
CA ASN A 12 20.75 10.48 10.94
C ASN A 12 21.34 11.83 11.41
N ALA A 13 21.07 12.19 12.67
CA ALA A 13 21.46 13.50 13.22
C ALA A 13 22.98 13.77 13.19
N THR A 14 23.79 12.71 13.20
CA THR A 14 25.26 12.77 13.17
C THR A 14 25.84 12.63 11.76
N GLU A 15 24.99 12.44 10.73
CA GLU A 15 25.40 12.12 9.35
C GLU A 15 26.33 10.90 9.23
N SER A 16 26.31 10.01 10.23
CA SER A 16 27.09 8.76 10.22
C SER A 16 26.43 7.67 9.39
N VAL A 17 25.11 7.74 9.21
CA VAL A 17 24.32 6.84 8.35
C VAL A 17 23.55 7.66 7.34
N LEU A 18 23.90 7.50 6.06
CA LEU A 18 23.19 8.05 4.92
C LEU A 18 22.44 6.94 4.20
N SER A 19 21.25 7.23 3.69
CA SER A 19 20.52 6.28 2.86
C SER A 19 19.92 6.94 1.63
N GLN A 20 19.98 6.22 0.51
CA GLN A 20 19.27 6.56 -0.71
C GLN A 20 18.17 5.53 -0.93
N TRP A 21 16.96 6.04 -1.15
CA TRP A 21 15.77 5.24 -1.39
C TRP A 21 15.22 5.51 -2.77
N HIS A 22 14.84 4.44 -3.44
CA HIS A 22 14.13 4.46 -4.70
C HIS A 22 12.90 3.57 -4.60
N SER A 23 11.79 4.01 -5.18
CA SER A 23 10.61 3.15 -5.31
C SER A 23 9.99 3.25 -6.69
N SER A 24 9.37 2.15 -7.08
CA SER A 24 8.60 2.09 -8.31
C SER A 24 7.40 1.15 -8.17
N VAL A 25 6.30 1.48 -8.84
CA VAL A 25 5.07 0.70 -8.86
C VAL A 25 4.85 0.20 -10.28
N GLU A 26 4.76 -1.11 -10.44
CA GLU A 26 4.36 -1.75 -11.68
C GLU A 26 2.85 -1.92 -11.71
N ILE A 27 2.23 -1.40 -12.77
CA ILE A 27 0.79 -1.49 -13.04
C ILE A 27 0.58 -2.24 -14.35
N SER A 28 -0.18 -3.32 -14.32
CA SER A 28 -0.65 -4.02 -15.52
C SER A 28 -2.12 -3.77 -15.80
N GLY A 29 -2.52 -4.03 -17.04
CA GLY A 29 -3.88 -3.84 -17.54
C GLY A 29 -3.88 -3.86 -19.07
N GLN A 30 -5.07 -3.82 -19.66
CA GLN A 30 -5.18 -3.72 -21.12
C GLN A 30 -4.48 -2.44 -21.62
N ILE A 31 -3.57 -2.62 -22.58
CA ILE A 31 -2.81 -1.54 -23.20
C ILE A 31 -3.80 -0.67 -23.95
N ILE A 32 -3.97 0.57 -23.51
CA ILE A 32 -4.62 1.60 -24.31
C ILE A 32 -3.62 2.77 -24.43
N SER A 33 -3.65 3.41 -25.60
CA SER A 33 -2.72 4.41 -26.10
C SER A 33 -2.16 5.39 -25.05
N GLN A 34 -0.93 5.88 -25.29
CA GLN A 34 -0.22 6.78 -24.39
C GLN A 34 -0.98 8.09 -24.05
N GLU A 35 -1.99 8.46 -24.84
CA GLU A 35 -2.80 9.67 -24.65
C GLU A 35 -3.86 9.53 -23.54
N GLU A 36 -4.41 8.33 -23.32
CA GLU A 36 -5.34 8.08 -22.20
C GLU A 36 -4.64 7.96 -20.85
N ILE A 37 -3.31 7.77 -20.84
CA ILE A 37 -2.47 7.71 -19.63
C ILE A 37 -2.50 9.04 -18.85
N LYS A 38 -2.79 10.16 -19.53
CA LYS A 38 -2.90 11.48 -18.91
C LYS A 38 -4.27 11.78 -18.30
N GLN A 39 -5.27 10.92 -18.48
CA GLN A 39 -6.60 11.08 -17.90
C GLN A 39 -6.94 9.94 -16.91
N PRO A 40 -6.50 10.02 -15.63
CA PRO A 40 -6.80 9.03 -14.59
C PRO A 40 -8.29 8.94 -14.22
N VAL A 41 -9.15 9.74 -14.82
CA VAL A 41 -10.57 9.90 -14.46
C VAL A 41 -11.37 8.61 -14.73
N TYR A 42 -10.92 7.75 -15.65
CA TYR A 42 -11.67 6.56 -16.09
C TYR A 42 -10.98 5.22 -15.82
N SER A 43 -9.95 5.17 -14.98
CA SER A 43 -9.29 3.91 -14.62
C SER A 43 -9.53 3.50 -13.17
N TYR A 44 -9.74 2.20 -12.95
CA TYR A 44 -9.73 1.57 -11.63
C TYR A 44 -8.38 0.91 -11.44
N ILE A 45 -7.69 1.24 -10.36
CA ILE A 45 -6.44 0.59 -9.98
C ILE A 45 -6.74 -0.33 -8.81
N LEU A 46 -6.78 -1.62 -9.11
CA LEU A 46 -7.11 -2.70 -8.20
C LEU A 46 -5.85 -3.29 -7.56
N PRO A 47 -6.02 -3.94 -6.40
CA PRO A 47 -4.92 -4.64 -5.78
C PRO A 47 -4.46 -5.86 -6.56
N PRO A 48 -3.23 -6.32 -6.29
CA PRO A 48 -2.70 -7.54 -6.88
C PRO A 48 -3.56 -8.75 -6.52
N ILE A 49 -3.89 -9.53 -7.55
CA ILE A 49 -4.41 -10.89 -7.39
C ILE A 49 -3.18 -11.79 -7.26
N GLN A 50 -2.73 -12.02 -6.02
CA GLN A 50 -1.59 -12.88 -5.69
C GLN A 50 -0.28 -12.44 -6.34
N ARG A 51 0.14 -11.19 -6.11
CA ARG A 51 1.42 -10.68 -6.63
C ARG A 51 2.30 -10.11 -5.53
N GLN A 52 3.56 -9.89 -5.89
CA GLN A 52 4.64 -9.68 -4.94
C GLN A 52 4.97 -8.19 -4.82
N MET A 53 5.09 -7.72 -3.59
CA MET A 53 5.85 -6.51 -3.25
C MET A 53 7.29 -6.93 -2.93
N LYS A 54 8.28 -6.18 -3.43
CA LYS A 54 9.70 -6.49 -3.25
C LYS A 54 10.41 -5.32 -2.58
N VAL A 55 11.10 -5.60 -1.49
CA VAL A 55 11.95 -4.66 -0.78
C VAL A 55 13.39 -5.17 -0.89
N ARG A 56 14.21 -4.47 -1.65
CA ARG A 56 15.63 -4.78 -1.86
C ARG A 56 16.47 -3.88 -0.96
N HIS A 57 17.38 -4.49 -0.25
CA HIS A 57 18.35 -3.83 0.61
C HIS A 57 19.72 -4.33 0.22
N LEU A 58 20.62 -3.41 -0.11
CA LEU A 58 21.86 -3.77 -0.79
C LEU A 58 23.01 -4.22 0.12
N ASP A 59 22.82 -4.34 1.44
CA ASP A 59 23.90 -4.71 2.38
C ASP A 59 23.46 -5.67 3.51
N GLU A 60 24.39 -6.57 3.85
CA GLU A 60 24.43 -7.57 4.96
C GLU A 60 23.21 -8.49 5.22
N GLU A 61 23.44 -9.80 5.19
CA GLU A 61 22.42 -10.85 5.46
C GLU A 61 21.83 -10.78 6.90
N SER A 62 22.60 -10.26 7.86
CA SER A 62 22.16 -10.02 9.25
C SER A 62 21.07 -8.93 9.31
N LEU A 63 21.22 -7.86 8.53
CA LEU A 63 20.28 -6.73 8.42
C LEU A 63 18.94 -7.19 7.85
N MET A 64 19.00 -7.99 6.79
CA MET A 64 17.83 -8.55 6.11
C MET A 64 16.94 -9.34 7.08
N ASN A 65 17.54 -10.12 7.98
CA ASN A 65 16.80 -10.90 8.96
C ASN A 65 16.09 -10.02 10.00
N GLN A 66 16.70 -8.92 10.44
CA GLN A 66 16.07 -8.00 11.38
C GLN A 66 14.91 -7.22 10.74
N ILE A 67 15.11 -6.73 9.52
CA ILE A 67 14.06 -6.04 8.75
C ILE A 67 12.90 -7.02 8.47
N LEU A 68 13.20 -8.27 8.11
CA LEU A 68 12.21 -9.33 7.97
C LEU A 68 11.41 -9.55 9.25
N LEU A 69 12.07 -9.60 10.41
CA LEU A 69 11.39 -9.73 11.70
C LEU A 69 10.49 -8.52 11.97
N GLY A 70 10.93 -7.31 11.62
CA GLY A 70 10.11 -6.10 11.67
C GLY A 70 8.84 -6.22 10.82
N PHE A 71 8.97 -6.70 9.58
CA PHE A 71 7.84 -6.96 8.68
C PHE A 71 6.90 -8.05 9.20
N LYS A 72 7.44 -9.17 9.71
CA LYS A 72 6.65 -10.25 10.31
C LYS A 72 5.85 -9.76 11.52
N ARG A 73 6.45 -8.92 12.36
CA ARG A 73 5.76 -8.31 13.52
C ARG A 73 4.66 -7.34 13.13
N CYS A 74 4.71 -6.81 11.91
CA CYS A 74 3.69 -5.92 11.36
C CYS A 74 2.73 -6.65 10.42
N GLU A 75 2.64 -7.98 10.49
CA GLU A 75 1.62 -8.76 9.78
C GLU A 75 0.21 -8.21 10.01
N GLY A 76 -0.08 -7.75 11.23
CA GLY A 76 -1.37 -7.15 11.58
C GLY A 76 -1.75 -5.93 10.73
N PHE A 77 -0.78 -5.15 10.23
CA PHE A 77 -1.04 -4.05 9.30
C PHE A 77 -1.59 -4.56 7.96
N TRP A 78 -0.98 -5.60 7.40
CA TRP A 78 -1.41 -6.22 6.15
C TRP A 78 -2.76 -6.94 6.30
N GLN A 79 -2.96 -7.62 7.42
CA GLN A 79 -4.25 -8.24 7.76
C GLN A 79 -5.37 -7.20 7.90
N ASP A 80 -5.08 -6.03 8.51
CA ASP A 80 -6.01 -4.91 8.60
C ASP A 80 -6.43 -4.36 7.22
N LEU A 81 -5.53 -4.45 6.25
CA LEU A 81 -5.80 -4.18 4.83
C LEU A 81 -6.54 -5.34 4.13
N ASN A 82 -6.83 -6.45 4.79
CA ASN A 82 -7.40 -7.67 4.21
C ASN A 82 -6.49 -8.31 3.13
N TYR A 83 -5.18 -8.29 3.39
CA TYR A 83 -4.23 -9.13 2.68
C TYR A 83 -3.85 -10.34 3.54
N GLN A 84 -3.66 -11.48 2.88
CA GLN A 84 -2.81 -12.53 3.39
C GLN A 84 -1.39 -12.26 2.88
N VAL A 85 -0.42 -12.19 3.79
CA VAL A 85 0.98 -11.92 3.45
C VAL A 85 1.82 -13.16 3.68
N THR A 86 2.73 -13.46 2.75
CA THR A 86 3.85 -14.37 3.00
C THR A 86 5.15 -13.64 2.76
N PHE A 87 6.17 -14.00 3.53
CA PHE A 87 7.48 -13.38 3.46
C PHE A 87 8.48 -14.38 2.90
N ASP A 88 9.25 -13.94 1.93
CA ASP A 88 10.37 -14.67 1.36
C ASP A 88 11.61 -13.79 1.43
N VAL A 89 12.78 -14.38 1.67
CA VAL A 89 14.04 -13.66 1.77
C VAL A 89 15.09 -14.35 0.92
N ASP A 90 15.60 -13.58 -0.04
CA ASP A 90 16.85 -13.87 -0.72
C ASP A 90 17.96 -12.98 -0.11
N LYS A 91 19.22 -13.24 -0.46
CA LYS A 91 20.43 -12.63 0.12
C LYS A 91 20.36 -11.12 0.34
N THR A 92 19.70 -10.39 -0.55
CA THR A 92 19.59 -8.91 -0.51
C THR A 92 18.15 -8.42 -0.76
N THR A 93 17.17 -9.32 -0.75
CA THR A 93 15.78 -8.95 -1.10
C THR A 93 14.78 -9.63 -0.17
N ILE A 94 13.97 -8.83 0.52
CA ILE A 94 12.75 -9.29 1.18
C ILE A 94 11.59 -9.14 0.21
N THR A 95 10.96 -10.25 -0.12
CA THR A 95 9.74 -10.27 -0.94
C THR A 95 8.53 -10.50 -0.04
N LEU A 96 7.59 -9.56 -0.06
CA LEU A 96 6.28 -9.67 0.57
C LEU A 96 5.26 -10.07 -0.49
N ASN A 97 4.77 -11.30 -0.45
CA ASN A 97 3.69 -11.71 -1.35
C ASN A 97 2.35 -11.34 -0.74
N LEU A 98 1.61 -10.43 -1.39
CA LEU A 98 0.33 -9.95 -0.91
C LEU A 98 -0.81 -10.58 -1.73
N SER A 99 -1.61 -11.39 -1.05
CA SER A 99 -2.81 -12.00 -1.63
C SER A 99 -4.05 -11.26 -1.14
N CYS A 100 -4.73 -10.52 -2.03
CA CYS A 100 -5.92 -9.76 -1.68
C CYS A 100 -7.11 -10.69 -1.39
N MET A 101 -7.71 -10.54 -0.21
CA MET A 101 -8.89 -11.32 0.19
C MET A 101 -10.22 -10.64 -0.19
N ILE A 102 -10.20 -9.34 -0.50
CA ILE A 102 -11.39 -8.56 -0.86
C ILE A 102 -11.73 -8.74 -2.34
N PHE A 103 -10.78 -8.43 -3.22
CA PHE A 103 -10.96 -8.44 -4.67
C PHE A 103 -10.43 -9.74 -5.28
N THR A 104 -11.15 -10.84 -5.06
CA THR A 104 -10.84 -12.12 -5.70
C THR A 104 -11.15 -12.07 -7.20
N GLN A 105 -10.55 -12.97 -8.00
CA GLN A 105 -10.81 -13.04 -9.45
C GLN A 105 -12.31 -13.07 -9.77
N MET A 106 -13.08 -13.88 -9.03
CA MET A 106 -14.52 -13.98 -9.23
C MET A 106 -15.25 -12.67 -8.93
N LYS A 107 -14.88 -11.98 -7.84
CA LYS A 107 -15.49 -10.69 -7.47
C LYS A 107 -15.13 -9.59 -8.45
N VAL A 108 -13.88 -9.51 -8.89
CA VAL A 108 -13.45 -8.54 -9.91
C VAL A 108 -14.24 -8.77 -11.20
N LYS A 109 -14.41 -10.03 -11.61
CA LYS A 109 -15.18 -10.38 -12.79
C LYS A 109 -16.65 -9.96 -12.71
N THR A 110 -17.32 -10.23 -11.58
CA THR A 110 -18.75 -9.97 -11.43
C THR A 110 -19.09 -8.52 -11.11
N LEU A 111 -18.27 -7.84 -10.30
CA LEU A 111 -18.53 -6.47 -9.86
C LEU A 111 -17.98 -5.40 -10.80
N LEU A 112 -16.95 -5.72 -11.59
CA LEU A 112 -16.25 -4.75 -12.43
C LEU A 112 -16.18 -5.20 -13.90
N GLU A 113 -15.53 -6.33 -14.23
CA GLU A 113 -15.28 -6.67 -15.64
C GLU A 113 -16.56 -6.85 -16.45
N GLN A 114 -17.51 -7.66 -15.98
CA GLN A 114 -18.79 -7.89 -16.65
C GLN A 114 -19.59 -6.59 -16.76
N PRO A 115 -19.83 -5.82 -15.68
CA PRO A 115 -20.53 -4.55 -15.78
C PRO A 115 -19.88 -3.52 -16.70
N LEU A 116 -18.55 -3.39 -16.67
CA LEU A 116 -17.82 -2.44 -17.51
C LEU A 116 -17.84 -2.86 -18.98
N SER A 117 -17.80 -4.16 -19.28
CA SER A 117 -17.91 -4.66 -20.67
C SER A 117 -19.24 -4.30 -21.34
N LEU A 118 -20.29 -4.06 -20.56
CA LEU A 118 -21.61 -3.66 -21.06
C LEU A 118 -21.69 -2.15 -21.33
N GLN A 119 -20.74 -1.34 -20.84
CA GLN A 119 -20.71 0.11 -21.04
C GLN A 119 -20.06 0.47 -22.39
N ARG A 120 -20.89 0.73 -23.40
CA ARG A 120 -20.40 1.09 -24.75
C ARG A 120 -19.96 2.55 -24.91
N HIS A 121 -20.36 3.45 -24.01
CA HIS A 121 -20.21 4.91 -24.18
C HIS A 121 -19.17 5.57 -23.26
N ARG A 122 -18.58 4.82 -22.31
CA ARG A 122 -17.48 5.25 -21.45
C ARG A 122 -16.56 4.06 -21.15
N PRO A 123 -15.54 3.79 -21.98
CA PRO A 123 -14.63 2.69 -21.72
C PRO A 123 -13.81 3.01 -20.46
N GLN A 124 -14.24 2.48 -19.31
CA GLN A 124 -13.42 2.49 -18.11
C GLN A 124 -12.47 1.31 -18.14
N THR A 125 -11.24 1.55 -17.67
CA THR A 125 -10.17 0.57 -17.78
C THR A 125 -9.84 -0.01 -16.42
N LEU A 126 -9.76 -1.34 -16.34
CA LEU A 126 -9.31 -2.03 -15.14
C LEU A 126 -7.80 -2.24 -15.24
N ARG A 127 -7.11 -1.79 -14.20
CA ARG A 127 -5.67 -1.98 -14.02
C ARG A 127 -5.42 -2.58 -12.66
N THR A 128 -4.29 -3.27 -12.52
CA THR A 128 -3.87 -3.89 -11.27
C THR A 128 -2.47 -3.43 -10.94
N VAL A 129 -2.23 -3.09 -9.67
CA VAL A 129 -0.86 -2.98 -9.16
C VAL A 129 -0.28 -4.39 -9.10
N GLU A 130 0.78 -4.65 -9.86
CA GLU A 130 1.46 -5.95 -9.87
C GLU A 130 2.53 -6.02 -8.80
N SER A 131 3.34 -4.98 -8.70
CA SER A 131 4.45 -4.96 -7.77
C SER A 131 4.75 -3.56 -7.29
N VAL A 132 5.32 -3.49 -6.09
CA VAL A 132 6.00 -2.30 -5.58
C VAL A 132 7.42 -2.73 -5.29
N ASP A 133 8.36 -2.19 -6.05
CA ASP A 133 9.79 -2.38 -5.82
C ASP A 133 10.28 -1.20 -5.00
N ILE A 134 10.92 -1.49 -3.87
CA ILE A 134 11.62 -0.51 -3.03
C ILE A 134 13.08 -0.93 -2.99
N THR A 135 13.99 -0.02 -3.29
CA THR A 135 15.44 -0.25 -3.19
C THR A 135 16.04 0.76 -2.25
N ALA A 136 16.83 0.29 -1.29
CA ALA A 136 17.57 1.16 -0.38
C ALA A 136 19.06 0.85 -0.38
N ASN A 137 19.87 1.90 -0.45
CA ASN A 137 21.33 1.87 -0.37
C ASN A 137 21.74 2.59 0.89
N PHE A 138 22.53 1.96 1.75
CA PHE A 138 23.06 2.58 2.95
C PHE A 138 24.54 2.88 2.78
N LEU A 139 24.96 4.03 3.29
CA LEU A 139 26.36 4.40 3.44
C LEU A 139 26.60 4.65 4.92
N ILE A 140 27.36 3.76 5.55
CA ILE A 140 27.67 3.80 6.98
C ILE A 140 29.13 4.22 7.12
N ARG A 141 29.41 5.20 7.98
CA ARG A 141 30.77 5.61 8.30
C ARG A 141 31.42 4.59 9.24
N ASP A 142 32.66 4.19 8.95
CA ASP A 142 33.41 3.20 9.74
C ASP A 142 33.41 3.52 11.25
N GLY A 143 33.06 2.54 12.09
CA GLY A 143 33.25 2.59 13.55
C GLY A 143 31.99 2.52 14.45
N GLU A 144 30.77 2.55 13.89
CA GLU A 144 29.52 2.53 14.66
C GLU A 144 28.77 1.19 14.51
N ASN A 145 29.15 0.18 15.31
CA ASN A 145 28.59 -1.16 15.17
C ASN A 145 27.23 -1.39 15.86
N ASP A 146 26.70 -0.45 16.65
CA ASP A 146 25.38 -0.60 17.32
C ASP A 146 24.43 0.59 17.08
N GLU A 147 24.93 1.84 17.06
CA GLU A 147 24.12 3.04 16.77
C GLU A 147 23.70 3.13 15.29
N GLY A 148 24.50 2.56 14.38
CA GLY A 148 24.17 2.45 12.95
C GLY A 148 22.89 1.66 12.70
N TRP A 149 22.64 0.60 13.49
CA TRP A 149 21.48 -0.28 13.31
C TRP A 149 20.16 0.37 13.68
N SER A 150 20.12 1.05 14.84
CA SER A 150 18.94 1.80 15.25
C SER A 150 18.60 2.88 14.20
N SER A 151 19.64 3.54 13.68
CA SER A 151 19.50 4.55 12.63
C SER A 151 18.92 3.99 11.33
N ILE A 152 19.37 2.81 10.88
CA ILE A 152 18.86 2.16 9.66
C ILE A 152 17.38 1.78 9.82
N LEU A 153 16.99 1.18 10.94
CA LEU A 153 15.59 0.83 11.20
C LEU A 153 14.71 2.08 11.27
N ASN A 154 15.18 3.16 11.91
CA ASN A 154 14.47 4.43 11.98
C ASN A 154 14.25 5.03 10.58
N GLN A 155 15.31 5.12 9.77
CA GLN A 155 15.23 5.62 8.39
C GLN A 155 14.32 4.74 7.52
N SER A 156 14.36 3.42 7.72
CA SER A 156 13.49 2.48 7.01
C SER A 156 12.02 2.68 7.36
N ASN A 157 11.72 2.83 8.66
CA ASN A 157 10.37 3.16 9.12
C ASN A 157 9.88 4.48 8.53
N GLU A 158 10.69 5.53 8.63
CA GLU A 158 10.35 6.86 8.15
C GLU A 158 10.02 6.85 6.65
N TYR A 159 10.88 6.21 5.85
CA TYR A 159 10.66 6.09 4.42
C TYR A 159 9.41 5.27 4.09
N LEU A 160 9.26 4.07 4.68
CA LEU A 160 8.11 3.20 4.41
C LEU A 160 6.80 3.89 4.80
N ILE A 161 6.73 4.54 5.96
CA ILE A 161 5.52 5.25 6.38
C ILE A 161 5.21 6.37 5.41
N SER A 162 6.20 7.16 5.04
CA SER A 162 6.04 8.25 4.07
C SER A 162 5.50 7.72 2.73
N LEU A 163 6.10 6.65 2.20
CA LEU A 163 5.69 6.02 0.96
C LEU A 163 4.26 5.47 1.03
N PHE A 164 3.95 4.64 2.03
CA PHE A 164 2.66 3.96 2.13
C PHE A 164 1.53 4.92 2.45
N VAL A 165 1.70 5.80 3.43
CA VAL A 165 0.65 6.67 3.93
C VAL A 165 0.48 7.92 3.06
N SER A 166 1.57 8.49 2.57
CA SER A 166 1.51 9.81 1.91
C SER A 166 1.45 9.72 0.39
N GLN A 167 1.92 8.62 -0.22
CA GLN A 167 1.93 8.49 -1.67
C GLN A 167 1.01 7.36 -2.15
N LEU A 168 1.29 6.13 -1.72
CA LEU A 168 0.61 4.94 -2.23
C LEU A 168 -0.87 4.88 -1.81
N GLU A 169 -1.20 5.28 -0.59
CA GLU A 169 -2.60 5.33 -0.13
C GLU A 169 -3.45 6.29 -0.97
N PHE A 170 -2.92 7.47 -1.28
CA PHE A 170 -3.63 8.48 -2.06
C PHE A 170 -3.73 8.13 -3.54
N GLN A 171 -2.67 7.57 -4.13
CA GLN A 171 -2.66 7.20 -5.55
C GLN A 171 -3.44 5.92 -5.82
N TYR A 172 -3.40 4.95 -4.89
CA TYR A 172 -4.02 3.63 -5.06
C TYR A 172 -4.83 3.23 -3.81
N PRO A 173 -5.93 3.94 -3.49
CA PRO A 173 -6.69 3.74 -2.25
C PRO A 173 -7.31 2.35 -2.14
N LEU A 174 -7.76 1.75 -3.26
CA LEU A 174 -8.25 0.37 -3.27
C LEU A 174 -7.14 -0.65 -2.97
N VAL A 175 -5.87 -0.27 -3.08
CA VAL A 175 -4.69 -1.12 -2.86
C VAL A 175 -4.14 -0.95 -1.45
N PHE A 176 -3.97 0.30 -0.99
CA PHE A 176 -3.23 0.61 0.24
C PHE A 176 -4.05 1.36 1.31
N SER A 177 -5.28 1.80 1.04
CA SER A 177 -6.12 2.44 2.06
C SER A 177 -6.98 1.43 2.82
N ARG A 178 -6.76 1.36 4.13
CA ARG A 178 -7.57 0.55 5.05
C ARG A 178 -9.01 1.00 5.10
N ASP A 179 -9.23 2.31 5.16
CA ASP A 179 -10.56 2.88 5.31
C ASP A 179 -11.38 2.73 4.03
N CYS A 180 -10.77 2.97 2.86
CA CYS A 180 -11.39 2.72 1.57
C CYS A 180 -11.89 1.27 1.47
N ARG A 181 -11.04 0.30 1.83
CA ARG A 181 -11.38 -1.13 1.83
C ARG A 181 -12.46 -1.50 2.83
N LYS A 182 -12.41 -0.95 4.04
CA LYS A 182 -13.46 -1.18 5.06
C LYS A 182 -14.81 -0.66 4.58
N ARG A 183 -14.85 0.53 3.97
CA ARG A 183 -16.07 1.10 3.41
C ARG A 183 -16.61 0.25 2.27
N PHE A 184 -15.75 -0.23 1.38
CA PHE A 184 -16.13 -1.18 0.34
C PHE A 184 -16.78 -2.44 0.96
N LEU A 185 -16.14 -3.08 1.94
CA LEU A 185 -16.68 -4.28 2.61
C LEU A 185 -18.01 -4.03 3.32
N GLN A 186 -18.20 -2.87 3.94
CA GLN A 186 -19.45 -2.49 4.58
C GLN A 186 -20.60 -2.36 3.57
N GLN A 187 -20.29 -1.85 2.38
CA GLN A 187 -21.29 -1.64 1.32
C GLN A 187 -21.48 -2.88 0.44
N GLU A 188 -20.50 -3.79 0.37
CA GLU A 188 -20.46 -4.95 -0.51
C GLU A 188 -21.75 -5.78 -0.47
N LYS A 189 -22.25 -6.07 0.75
CA LYS A 189 -23.47 -6.87 0.95
C LYS A 189 -24.72 -6.24 0.33
N SER A 190 -24.73 -4.92 0.19
CA SER A 190 -25.85 -4.16 -0.35
C SER A 190 -25.71 -3.88 -1.84
N LEU A 191 -24.49 -3.97 -2.42
CA LEU A 191 -24.25 -3.66 -3.83
C LEU A 191 -25.08 -4.51 -4.79
N GLY A 192 -25.16 -5.82 -4.54
CA GLY A 192 -25.96 -6.74 -5.35
C GLY A 192 -27.45 -6.38 -5.36
N PRO A 193 -28.14 -6.37 -4.20
CA PRO A 193 -29.55 -5.99 -4.11
C PRO A 193 -29.86 -4.61 -4.69
N ILE A 194 -28.99 -3.61 -4.48
CA ILE A 194 -29.17 -2.26 -5.03
C ILE A 194 -29.07 -2.30 -6.56
N SER A 195 -28.09 -3.04 -7.12
CA SER A 195 -27.95 -3.18 -8.57
C SER A 195 -29.15 -3.85 -9.24
N TYR A 196 -29.79 -4.82 -8.56
CA TYR A 196 -31.02 -5.44 -9.03
C TYR A 196 -32.23 -4.51 -8.92
N ALA A 197 -32.37 -3.80 -7.80
CA ALA A 197 -33.47 -2.87 -7.55
C ALA A 197 -33.47 -1.67 -8.51
N LEU A 198 -32.29 -1.23 -8.95
CA LEU A 198 -32.13 -0.10 -9.88
C LEU A 198 -32.27 -0.48 -11.36
N THR A 199 -32.82 -1.65 -11.68
CA THR A 199 -33.15 -2.12 -13.04
C THR A 199 -31.98 -2.02 -14.04
N ASN A 200 -31.19 -3.08 -14.19
CA ASN A 200 -30.13 -3.19 -15.23
C ASN A 200 -29.07 -2.08 -15.26
N SER A 201 -28.94 -1.25 -14.23
CA SER A 201 -27.80 -0.33 -14.13
C SER A 201 -26.56 -1.08 -13.64
N SER A 202 -26.00 -1.93 -14.52
CA SER A 202 -24.71 -2.58 -14.31
C SER A 202 -23.62 -1.54 -13.99
N SER A 203 -23.78 -0.30 -14.48
CA SER A 203 -22.88 0.82 -14.20
C SER A 203 -22.83 1.30 -12.75
N LEU A 204 -23.82 0.99 -11.93
CA LEU A 204 -23.90 1.52 -10.56
C LEU A 204 -22.78 0.98 -9.66
N ILE A 205 -22.50 -0.34 -9.75
CA ILE A 205 -21.50 -0.98 -8.89
C ILE A 205 -20.10 -0.39 -9.16
N PRO A 206 -19.60 -0.31 -10.41
CA PRO A 206 -18.34 0.37 -10.69
C PRO A 206 -18.33 1.83 -10.22
N ASN A 207 -19.40 2.59 -10.48
CA ASN A 207 -19.48 4.00 -10.07
C ASN A 207 -19.40 4.18 -8.54
N LEU A 208 -20.06 3.31 -7.77
CA LEU A 208 -19.96 3.32 -6.30
C LEU A 208 -18.55 2.99 -5.84
N ILE A 209 -17.91 1.99 -6.42
CA ILE A 209 -16.51 1.66 -6.13
C ILE A 209 -15.60 2.86 -6.43
N LYS A 210 -15.86 3.57 -7.54
CA LYS A 210 -15.11 4.79 -7.91
C LYS A 210 -15.32 5.92 -6.90
N ILE A 211 -16.55 6.15 -6.46
CA ILE A 211 -16.86 7.16 -5.44
C ILE A 211 -16.15 6.84 -4.12
N ILE A 212 -16.13 5.57 -3.71
CA ILE A 212 -15.41 5.13 -2.50
C ILE A 212 -13.90 5.31 -2.65
N SER A 213 -13.35 5.04 -3.84
CA SER A 213 -11.92 5.20 -4.10
C SER A 213 -11.49 6.65 -4.17
N ASP A 214 -12.34 7.54 -4.69
CA ASP A 214 -12.01 8.96 -4.88
C ASP A 214 -12.21 9.77 -3.58
N ASP A 215 -12.76 9.17 -2.52
CA ASP A 215 -12.88 9.81 -1.22
C ASP A 215 -11.56 9.82 -0.44
N ASN A 216 -10.78 10.87 -0.69
CA ASN A 216 -9.50 11.13 -0.02
C ASN A 216 -9.63 11.68 1.42
N THR A 217 -10.84 11.93 1.92
CA THR A 217 -11.04 12.52 3.26
C THR A 217 -10.87 11.52 4.41
N ALA A 218 -10.83 10.23 4.08
CA ALA A 218 -10.64 9.13 5.01
C ALA A 218 -9.34 8.36 4.72
N THR A 219 -8.22 9.08 4.64
CA THR A 219 -6.90 8.46 4.58
C THR A 219 -6.23 8.43 5.94
N THR A 220 -5.22 7.56 6.09
CA THR A 220 -4.44 7.42 7.33
C THR A 220 -3.81 8.74 7.75
N SER A 221 -3.40 9.59 6.80
CA SER A 221 -2.87 10.92 7.07
C SER A 221 -3.88 11.83 7.82
N TYR A 222 -5.15 11.85 7.44
CA TYR A 222 -6.20 12.60 8.15
C TYR A 222 -6.49 12.02 9.53
N GLN A 223 -6.41 10.68 9.67
CA GLN A 223 -6.50 10.04 10.98
C GLN A 223 -5.33 10.46 11.89
N ILE A 224 -4.11 10.50 11.35
CA ILE A 224 -2.90 10.94 12.04
C ILE A 224 -3.06 12.38 12.54
N VAL A 225 -3.49 13.30 11.68
CA VAL A 225 -3.71 14.71 12.07
C VAL A 225 -4.74 14.80 13.21
N LYS A 226 -5.83 14.03 13.13
CA LYS A 226 -6.84 13.95 14.18
C LYS A 226 -6.30 13.38 15.49
N LEU A 227 -5.36 12.44 15.44
CA LEU A 227 -4.72 11.81 16.58
C LEU A 227 -3.67 12.71 17.25
N LEU A 228 -2.92 13.48 16.46
CA LEU A 228 -1.98 14.48 16.98
C LEU A 228 -2.69 15.59 17.75
N GLY A 229 -3.94 15.91 17.37
CA GLY A 229 -4.82 16.78 18.14
C GLY A 229 -5.34 16.18 19.46
N ASP A 230 -5.12 14.90 19.76
CA ASP A 230 -5.64 14.21 20.94
C ASP A 230 -4.60 13.28 21.59
N SER A 231 -3.74 13.88 22.41
CA SER A 231 -2.63 13.20 23.12
C SER A 231 -3.08 12.05 24.03
N SER A 232 -4.35 12.04 24.46
CA SER A 232 -4.92 10.98 25.29
C SER A 232 -5.13 9.66 24.52
N LYS A 233 -5.51 9.76 23.24
CA LYS A 233 -5.68 8.59 22.35
C LYS A 233 -4.33 7.99 21.96
N LEU A 234 -3.32 8.82 21.73
CA LEU A 234 -1.96 8.36 21.44
C LEU A 234 -1.38 7.51 22.58
N LYS A 235 -1.53 7.94 23.84
CA LYS A 235 -1.10 7.15 25.01
C LYS A 235 -1.83 5.81 25.10
N ARG A 236 -3.15 5.80 24.86
CA ARG A 236 -3.95 4.55 24.87
C ARG A 236 -3.55 3.57 23.76
N MET A 237 -3.14 4.06 22.59
CA MET A 237 -2.68 3.22 21.50
C MET A 237 -1.28 2.66 21.74
N ARG A 238 -0.34 3.47 22.26
CA ARG A 238 1.01 2.99 22.65
C ARG A 238 0.97 1.90 23.72
N ASN A 239 0.02 1.99 24.66
CA ASN A 239 -0.14 0.97 25.71
C ASN A 239 -0.73 -0.36 25.18
N ASN A 240 -1.23 -0.39 23.94
CA ASN A 240 -1.78 -1.58 23.31
C ASN A 240 -0.71 -2.24 22.42
N VAL A 241 0.17 -3.03 23.06
CA VAL A 241 1.32 -3.70 22.42
C VAL A 241 0.95 -4.49 21.16
N ASN A 242 -0.29 -4.99 21.08
CA ASN A 242 -0.76 -5.84 19.97
C ASN A 242 -1.41 -5.08 18.80
N LYS A 243 -1.57 -3.75 18.85
CA LYS A 243 -2.17 -2.99 17.74
C LYS A 243 -1.11 -2.22 16.95
N PRO A 244 -1.12 -2.28 15.60
CA PRO A 244 -0.23 -1.45 14.80
C PRO A 244 -0.55 0.02 15.05
N ILE A 245 0.50 0.79 15.31
CA ILE A 245 0.40 2.25 15.46
C ILE A 245 0.49 2.82 14.03
N PRO A 246 -0.29 3.84 13.65
CA PRO A 246 -0.27 4.41 12.30
C PRO A 246 1.08 5.05 11.89
N PHE A 247 2.06 5.11 12.81
CA PHE A 247 3.39 5.69 12.62
C PHE A 247 4.51 4.64 12.64
N GLU A 248 4.21 3.35 12.44
CA GLU A 248 5.24 2.32 12.53
C GLU A 248 4.89 1.14 11.60
N ILE A 249 5.77 0.86 10.64
CA ILE A 249 5.65 -0.27 9.69
C ILE A 249 6.63 -1.39 10.03
N LEU A 250 7.73 -1.09 10.70
CA LEU A 250 8.71 -2.02 11.27
C LEU A 250 8.77 -1.80 12.78
N ARG A 251 8.54 -2.84 13.58
CA ARG A 251 8.60 -2.72 15.05
C ARG A 251 10.03 -2.88 15.59
N HIS A 252 10.47 -1.93 16.40
CA HIS A 252 11.74 -2.03 17.15
C HIS A 252 11.73 -3.19 18.18
N PHE A 253 12.93 -3.60 18.60
CA PHE A 253 13.15 -4.55 19.70
C PHE A 253 13.12 -3.84 21.06
#